data_AF-A0A7K3B7R6-F1
#
_entry.id   AF-A0A7K3B7R6-F1
#
_cell.length_a   1.000
_cell.length_b   1.000
_cell.length_c   1.000
_cell.angle_alpha   90.00
_cell.angle_beta   90.00
_cell.angle_gamma   90.00
#
_symmetry.space_group_name_H-M   'P 1'
#
loop_
_entity.id
_entity.type
_entity.pdbx_description
1 polymer ?
#
loop_
_entity_poly.entity_id
_entity_poly.type
_entity_poly.pdbx_seq_one_letter_code
_entity_poly.pdbx_strand_id
1 'polypeptide(L)'
;MPASAPAPSPARHVTALPPHVWFAGRLLEVLTGRRPITTLAGRMRPEAYDRLWDLVGARADWRYVSRGHLPRLLGPPHVSPVLDGAAVEVSAVVLLTPHVARALAFRLERAGREAPAAAPGREGPARAGTAGWRCSAVEAH
;
A
#
# COMPACT_ATOMS: atom_id res chain seq x y z
N MET A 1 34.47 -43.38 4.81
CA MET A 1 34.38 -41.93 4.57
C MET A 1 32.98 -41.60 4.07
N PRO A 2 32.09 -40.96 4.84
CA PRO A 2 30.84 -40.44 4.30
C PRO A 2 31.05 -39.02 3.77
N ALA A 3 30.57 -38.77 2.55
CA ALA A 3 30.60 -37.48 1.89
C ALA A 3 29.62 -36.50 2.55
N SER A 4 30.10 -35.29 2.86
CA SER A 4 29.28 -34.18 3.35
C SER A 4 28.20 -33.82 2.33
N ALA A 5 26.94 -33.84 2.77
CA ALA A 5 25.84 -33.22 2.02
C ALA A 5 26.01 -31.69 2.01
N PRO A 6 25.72 -31.00 0.88
CA PRO A 6 25.81 -29.55 0.82
C PRO A 6 24.73 -28.92 1.71
N ALA A 7 25.16 -27.97 2.54
CA ALA A 7 24.29 -27.21 3.43
C ALA A 7 23.22 -26.43 2.63
N PRO A 8 21.97 -26.32 3.13
CA PRO A 8 20.96 -25.50 2.49
C PRO A 8 21.42 -24.03 2.47
N SER A 9 21.44 -23.44 1.27
CA SER A 9 21.72 -22.01 1.08
C SER A 9 20.75 -21.18 1.93
N PRO A 10 21.20 -20.07 2.55
CA PRO A 10 20.32 -19.22 3.33
C PRO A 10 19.25 -18.66 2.39
N ALA A 11 18.00 -19.07 2.62
CA ALA A 11 16.84 -18.50 1.96
C ALA A 11 16.93 -16.98 2.11
N ARG A 12 16.93 -16.26 0.98
CA ARG A 12 16.92 -14.80 0.97
C ARG A 12 15.78 -14.34 1.88
N HIS A 13 16.10 -13.73 3.01
CA HIS A 13 15.11 -13.05 3.84
C HIS A 13 14.50 -11.95 2.97
N VAL A 14 13.34 -12.24 2.38
CA VAL A 14 12.52 -11.23 1.72
C VAL A 14 12.00 -10.36 2.85
N THR A 15 12.71 -9.28 3.15
CA THR A 15 12.28 -8.29 4.13
C THR A 15 10.90 -7.81 3.68
N ALA A 16 9.88 -8.14 4.47
CA ALA A 16 8.54 -7.72 4.20
C ALA A 16 8.51 -6.18 4.22
N LEU A 17 7.97 -5.58 3.16
CA LEU A 17 7.85 -4.13 3.06
C LEU A 17 6.94 -3.63 4.20
N PRO A 18 7.28 -2.54 4.90
CA PRO A 18 6.41 -1.98 5.92
C PRO A 18 5.02 -1.64 5.35
N PRO A 19 3.94 -1.81 6.13
CA PRO A 19 2.58 -1.68 5.63
C PRO A 19 2.30 -0.28 5.07
N HIS A 20 2.78 0.77 5.73
CA HIS A 20 2.63 2.15 5.27
C HIS A 20 3.30 2.40 3.90
N VAL A 21 4.50 1.86 3.66
CA VAL A 21 5.16 1.99 2.34
C VAL A 21 4.41 1.24 1.26
N TRP A 22 3.92 0.02 1.58
CA TRP A 22 3.14 -0.77 0.63
C TRP A 22 1.84 -0.05 0.25
N PHE A 23 1.08 0.45 1.23
CA PHE A 23 -0.17 1.17 0.98
C PHE A 23 0.06 2.46 0.20
N ALA A 24 1.07 3.27 0.55
CA ALA A 24 1.39 4.50 -0.16
C ALA A 24 1.70 4.22 -1.65
N GLY A 25 2.49 3.18 -1.94
CA GLY A 25 2.78 2.77 -3.31
C GLY A 25 1.54 2.27 -4.06
N ARG A 26 0.67 1.49 -3.42
CA ARG A 26 -0.56 0.96 -4.04
C ARG A 26 -1.56 2.07 -4.35
N LEU A 27 -1.76 3.00 -3.42
CA LEU A 27 -2.62 4.17 -3.62
C LEU A 27 -2.11 5.01 -4.79
N LEU A 28 -0.79 5.25 -4.87
CA LEU A 28 -0.19 5.96 -5.99
C LEU A 28 -0.44 5.24 -7.33
N GLU A 29 -0.23 3.92 -7.39
CA GLU A 29 -0.49 3.14 -8.62
C GLU A 29 -1.96 3.22 -9.05
N VAL A 30 -2.92 3.24 -8.11
CA VAL A 30 -4.35 3.35 -8.41
C VAL A 30 -4.73 4.76 -8.88
N LEU A 31 -4.28 5.80 -8.17
CA LEU A 31 -4.57 7.19 -8.51
C LEU A 31 -3.94 7.59 -9.85
N THR A 32 -2.78 7.05 -10.19
CA THR A 32 -2.13 7.25 -11.49
C THR A 32 -2.64 6.30 -12.58
N GLY A 33 -3.63 5.45 -12.28
CA GLY A 33 -4.27 4.57 -13.26
C GLY A 33 -3.39 3.41 -13.73
N ARG A 34 -2.25 3.17 -13.09
CA ARG A 34 -1.34 2.04 -13.38
C ARG A 34 -1.90 0.72 -12.87
N ARG A 35 -2.81 0.76 -11.91
CA ARG A 35 -3.52 -0.41 -11.39
C ARG A 35 -5.01 -0.12 -11.16
N PRO A 36 -5.87 -1.14 -11.30
CA PRO A 36 -7.27 -0.99 -10.97
C PRO A 36 -7.47 -0.90 -9.45
N ILE A 37 -8.46 -0.13 -9.03
CA ILE A 37 -8.84 0.05 -7.63
C ILE A 37 -9.25 -1.26 -6.94
N THR A 38 -9.70 -2.26 -7.71
CA THR A 38 -10.02 -3.62 -7.21
C THR A 38 -8.83 -4.33 -6.58
N THR A 39 -7.59 -3.90 -6.86
CA THR A 39 -6.39 -4.44 -6.20
C THR A 39 -6.31 -4.15 -4.70
N LEU A 40 -7.10 -3.17 -4.23
CA LEU A 40 -7.23 -2.81 -2.81
C LEU A 40 -8.49 -3.37 -2.14
N ALA A 41 -9.30 -4.15 -2.87
CA ALA A 41 -10.47 -4.82 -2.31
C ALA A 41 -10.06 -5.74 -1.14
N GLY A 42 -10.79 -5.67 -0.03
CA GLY A 42 -10.48 -6.43 1.20
C GLY A 42 -9.28 -5.90 2.02
N ARG A 43 -8.54 -4.91 1.50
CA ARG A 43 -7.45 -4.20 2.21
C ARG A 43 -7.87 -2.81 2.68
N MET A 44 -9.08 -2.37 2.35
CA MET A 44 -9.67 -1.11 2.77
C MET A 44 -11.00 -1.37 3.51
N ARG A 45 -11.33 -0.50 4.45
CA ARG A 45 -12.70 -0.38 4.98
C ARG A 45 -13.63 0.15 3.86
N PRO A 46 -14.92 -0.19 3.87
CA PRO A 46 -15.87 0.24 2.84
C PRO A 46 -15.85 1.75 2.60
N GLU A 47 -15.86 2.55 3.66
CA GLU A 47 -15.91 4.02 3.59
C GLU A 47 -14.65 4.60 2.93
N ALA A 48 -13.49 4.02 3.24
CA ALA A 48 -12.23 4.40 2.62
C ALA A 48 -12.15 3.99 1.15
N TYR A 49 -12.76 2.86 0.80
CA TYR A 49 -12.82 2.36 -0.56
C TYR A 49 -13.68 3.26 -1.45
N ASP A 50 -14.86 3.64 -0.96
CA ASP A 50 -15.75 4.59 -1.64
C ASP A 50 -15.05 5.95 -1.81
N ARG A 51 -14.38 6.44 -0.76
CA ARG A 51 -13.60 7.67 -0.84
C ARG A 51 -12.47 7.59 -1.87
N LEU A 52 -11.79 6.44 -1.98
CA LEU A 52 -10.77 6.24 -3.01
C LEU A 52 -11.37 6.26 -4.41
N TRP A 53 -12.59 5.72 -4.59
CA TRP A 53 -13.30 5.77 -5.86
C TRP A 53 -13.56 7.22 -6.30
N ASP A 54 -14.03 8.06 -5.38
CA ASP A 54 -14.21 9.49 -5.63
C ASP A 54 -12.90 10.18 -6.00
N LEU A 55 -11.83 9.90 -5.25
CA LEU A 55 -10.50 10.47 -5.50
C LEU A 55 -9.96 10.07 -6.86
N VAL A 56 -10.20 8.83 -7.30
CA VAL A 56 -9.81 8.36 -8.64
C VAL A 56 -10.47 9.19 -9.74
N GLY A 57 -11.72 9.59 -9.56
CA GLY A 57 -12.41 10.52 -10.47
C GLY A 57 -11.88 11.94 -10.37
N ALA A 58 -11.81 12.48 -9.14
CA ALA A 58 -11.40 13.85 -8.87
C ALA A 58 -9.92 14.13 -9.22
N ARG A 59 -9.07 13.10 -9.22
CA ARG A 59 -7.64 13.17 -9.55
C ARG A 59 -7.30 12.54 -10.91
N ALA A 60 -8.23 12.62 -11.87
CA ALA A 60 -7.96 12.19 -13.25
C ALA A 60 -6.74 12.90 -13.87
N ASP A 61 -6.44 14.12 -13.41
CA ASP A 61 -5.24 14.88 -13.79
C ASP A 61 -3.94 14.16 -13.43
N TRP A 62 -3.88 13.42 -12.32
CA TRP A 62 -2.68 12.67 -11.93
C TRP A 62 -2.31 11.61 -12.97
N ARG A 63 -3.32 10.96 -13.56
CA ARG A 63 -3.14 9.99 -14.65
C ARG A 63 -2.58 10.62 -15.90
N TYR A 64 -3.05 11.83 -16.23
CA TYR A 64 -2.58 12.57 -17.39
C TYR A 64 -1.15 13.08 -17.19
N VAL A 65 -0.88 13.73 -16.06
CA VAL A 65 0.42 14.31 -15.72
C VAL A 65 1.51 13.24 -15.60
N SER A 66 1.18 12.04 -15.12
CA SER A 66 2.15 10.94 -14.99
C SER A 66 2.39 10.14 -16.27
N ARG A 67 1.71 10.45 -17.39
CA ARG A 67 1.93 9.73 -18.65
C ARG A 67 3.39 9.82 -19.09
N GLY A 68 3.99 8.69 -19.46
CA GLY A 68 5.40 8.61 -19.84
C GLY A 68 6.38 8.71 -18.67
N HIS A 69 5.90 8.89 -17.44
CA HIS A 69 6.71 8.93 -16.24
C HIS A 69 6.43 7.72 -15.33
N LEU A 70 7.36 7.45 -14.40
CA LEU A 70 7.20 6.43 -13.38
C LEU A 70 6.95 7.12 -12.03
N PRO A 71 5.68 7.21 -11.58
CA PRO A 71 5.35 7.80 -10.29
C PRO A 71 6.04 7.06 -9.15
N ARG A 72 6.56 7.80 -8.17
CA ARG A 72 7.29 7.24 -7.03
C ARG A 72 7.07 8.02 -5.75
N LEU A 73 7.32 7.38 -4.62
CA LEU A 73 7.40 8.06 -3.32
C LEU A 73 8.64 8.95 -3.26
N LEU A 74 8.49 10.15 -2.72
CA LEU A 74 9.59 11.04 -2.36
C LEU A 74 10.02 10.69 -0.93
N GLY A 75 10.94 9.73 -0.82
CA GLY A 75 11.42 9.25 0.47
C GLY A 75 10.42 8.35 1.22
N PRO A 76 10.74 7.97 2.47
CA PRO A 76 9.85 7.18 3.31
C PRO A 76 8.63 8.01 3.77
N PRO A 77 7.42 7.42 3.84
CA PRO A 77 6.25 8.08 4.42
C PRO A 77 6.48 8.45 5.89
N HIS A 78 5.92 9.59 6.30
CA HIS A 78 5.80 9.97 7.71
C HIS A 78 4.68 9.15 8.36
N VAL A 79 4.90 8.66 9.58
CA VAL A 79 3.95 7.82 10.32
C VAL A 79 3.74 8.40 11.71
N SER A 80 2.48 8.71 12.04
CA SER A 80 2.06 9.20 13.34
C SER A 80 1.16 8.16 14.02
N PRO A 81 1.52 7.62 15.20
CA PRO A 81 0.64 6.70 15.93
C PRO A 81 -0.57 7.43 16.51
N VAL A 82 -1.73 6.79 16.48
CA VAL A 82 -2.95 7.25 17.19
C VAL A 82 -2.90 6.71 18.63
N LEU A 83 -3.49 7.45 19.59
CA LEU A 83 -3.27 7.32 21.05
C LEU A 83 -3.43 5.90 21.66
N ASP A 84 -4.02 4.92 20.96
CA ASP A 84 -4.24 3.56 21.45
C ASP A 84 -3.42 2.49 20.70
N GLY A 85 -2.51 2.88 19.78
CA GLY A 85 -1.65 1.96 19.02
C GLY A 85 -2.38 1.00 18.05
N ALA A 86 -3.71 1.13 17.96
CA ALA A 86 -4.57 0.38 17.06
C ALA A 86 -4.60 0.95 15.63
N ALA A 87 -4.17 2.21 15.47
CA ALA A 87 -4.12 2.89 14.19
C ALA A 87 -2.86 3.75 14.04
N VAL A 88 -2.48 3.99 12.79
CA VAL A 88 -1.45 4.95 12.40
C VAL A 88 -1.96 5.85 11.29
N GLU A 89 -1.66 7.13 11.39
CA GLU A 89 -1.84 8.10 10.31
C GLU A 89 -0.54 8.18 9.52
N VAL A 90 -0.67 8.19 8.20
CA VAL A 90 0.47 8.16 7.28
C VAL A 90 0.33 9.32 6.31
N SER A 91 1.41 10.08 6.18
CA SER A 91 1.54 11.15 5.18
C SER A 91 2.71 10.85 4.27
N ALA A 92 2.50 10.91 2.96
CA ALA A 92 3.52 10.64 1.96
C ALA A 92 3.52 11.73 0.90
N VAL A 93 4.71 12.12 0.45
CA VAL A 93 4.87 12.94 -0.74
C VAL A 93 5.16 12.01 -1.92
N VAL A 94 4.46 12.22 -3.03
CA VAL A 94 4.64 11.44 -4.26
C VAL A 94 5.06 12.36 -5.40
N LEU A 95 5.94 11.85 -6.25
CA LEU A 95 6.32 12.47 -7.51
C LEU A 95 5.52 11.82 -8.63
N LEU A 96 4.72 12.61 -9.35
CA LEU A 96 4.04 12.18 -10.57
C LEU A 96 5.00 12.23 -11.77
N THR A 97 5.87 13.23 -11.76
CA THR A 97 6.99 13.44 -12.68
C THR A 97 8.22 13.88 -11.85
N PRO A 98 9.43 14.03 -12.43
CA PRO A 98 10.59 14.52 -11.68
C PRO A 98 10.42 15.90 -11.00
N HIS A 99 9.44 16.70 -11.42
CA HIS A 99 9.23 18.07 -10.93
C HIS A 99 7.84 18.32 -10.34
N VAL A 100 6.90 17.37 -10.46
CA VAL A 100 5.53 17.51 -9.95
C VAL A 100 5.35 16.64 -8.72
N ALA A 101 5.34 17.28 -7.56
CA ALA A 101 5.02 16.67 -6.28
C ALA A 101 3.54 16.83 -5.91
N ARG A 102 3.02 15.83 -5.21
CA ARG A 102 1.67 15.79 -4.62
C ARG A 102 1.73 15.11 -3.25
N ALA A 103 0.69 15.30 -2.44
CA ALA A 103 0.60 14.68 -1.13
C ALA A 103 -0.48 13.61 -1.09
N LEU A 104 -0.21 12.57 -0.30
CA LEU A 104 -1.15 11.52 0.08
C LEU A 104 -1.22 11.45 1.59
N ALA A 105 -2.42 11.37 2.14
CA ALA A 105 -2.63 11.05 3.54
C ALA A 105 -3.56 9.85 3.65
N PHE A 106 -3.30 8.93 4.56
CA PHE A 106 -4.18 7.80 4.81
C PHE A 106 -4.01 7.25 6.22
N ARG A 107 -5.05 6.61 6.73
CA ARG A 107 -5.06 5.97 8.04
C ARG A 107 -5.06 4.46 7.89
N LEU A 108 -4.17 3.79 8.59
CA LEU A 108 -4.15 2.34 8.70
C LEU A 108 -4.62 1.92 10.09
N GLU A 109 -5.55 0.98 10.14
CA GLU A 109 -6.02 0.32 11.35
C GLU A 109 -5.61 -1.13 11.37
N ARG A 110 -5.30 -1.66 12.55
CA ARG A 110 -5.15 -3.09 12.71
C ARG A 110 -6.50 -3.78 12.49
N ALA A 111 -6.55 -4.73 11.57
CA ALA A 111 -7.67 -5.65 11.48
C ALA A 111 -7.64 -6.52 12.74
N GLY A 112 -8.63 -6.34 13.63
CA GLY A 112 -8.86 -7.26 14.73
C GLY A 112 -8.97 -8.71 14.22
N ARG A 113 -8.74 -9.68 15.11
CA ARG A 113 -8.72 -11.12 14.78
C ARG A 113 -10.03 -11.64 14.16
N GLU A 114 -11.10 -10.86 14.14
CA GLU A 114 -12.34 -11.15 13.41
C GLU A 114 -12.34 -10.52 12.01
N ALA A 115 -11.80 -11.25 11.06
CA ALA A 115 -12.32 -11.22 9.70
C ALA A 115 -12.43 -12.66 9.21
N PRO A 116 -13.58 -13.11 8.69
CA PRO A 116 -13.64 -14.42 8.06
C PRO A 116 -12.64 -14.42 6.90
N ALA A 117 -11.87 -15.50 6.82
CA ALA A 117 -10.94 -15.72 5.72
C ALA A 117 -11.70 -15.62 4.40
N ALA A 118 -11.48 -14.53 3.66
CA ALA A 118 -11.93 -14.45 2.28
C ALA A 118 -11.25 -15.60 1.51
N ALA A 119 -12.06 -16.32 0.74
CA ALA A 119 -11.68 -17.53 0.01
C ALA A 119 -10.35 -17.40 -0.77
N PRO A 120 -9.58 -18.49 -0.93
CA PRO A 120 -8.27 -18.46 -1.58
C PRO A 120 -8.45 -18.27 -3.09
N GLY A 121 -8.55 -17.02 -3.53
CA GLY A 121 -8.66 -16.64 -4.93
C GLY A 121 -7.50 -15.76 -5.34
N ARG A 122 -6.40 -16.38 -5.79
CA ARG A 122 -5.23 -15.74 -6.43
C ARG A 122 -4.62 -14.57 -5.65
N GLU A 123 -4.19 -14.84 -4.42
CA GLU A 123 -3.32 -13.93 -3.70
C GLU A 123 -1.88 -14.11 -4.23
N GLY A 124 -1.50 -13.29 -5.22
CA GLY A 124 -0.07 -13.08 -5.51
C GLY A 124 0.63 -12.65 -4.23
N PRO A 125 1.91 -13.03 -4.01
CA PRO A 125 2.50 -13.15 -2.67
C PRO A 125 2.28 -11.89 -1.85
N ALA A 126 1.26 -11.92 -0.99
CA ALA A 126 1.04 -10.92 0.02
C ALA A 126 2.23 -11.04 0.96
N ARG A 127 3.21 -10.14 0.79
CA ARG A 127 4.34 -10.03 1.71
C ARG A 127 3.76 -9.89 3.12
N ALA A 128 4.14 -10.81 4.01
CA ALA A 128 3.57 -11.01 5.35
C ALA A 128 3.45 -9.73 6.21
N GLY A 129 4.18 -8.66 5.89
CA GLY A 129 4.15 -7.36 6.59
C GLY A 129 2.88 -6.52 6.42
N THR A 130 1.98 -6.87 5.50
CA THR A 130 0.67 -6.20 5.34
C THR A 130 -0.48 -6.96 6.00
N ALA A 131 -0.25 -8.19 6.45
CA ALA A 131 -1.27 -9.00 7.09
C ALA A 131 -1.70 -8.31 8.40
N GLY A 132 -3.00 -8.04 8.53
CA GLY A 132 -3.55 -7.41 9.73
C GLY A 132 -3.64 -5.89 9.71
N TRP A 133 -3.40 -5.22 8.57
CA TRP A 133 -3.68 -3.78 8.42
C TRP A 133 -4.73 -3.52 7.35
N ARG A 134 -5.65 -2.60 7.62
CA ARG A 134 -6.66 -2.10 6.68
C ARG A 134 -6.63 -0.58 6.62
N CYS A 135 -6.73 -0.02 5.42
CA CYS A 135 -6.88 1.42 5.26
C CYS A 135 -8.30 1.84 5.63
N SER A 136 -8.45 2.80 6.55
CA SER A 136 -9.75 3.31 7.03
C SER A 136 -10.05 4.74 6.63
N ALA A 137 -9.05 5.50 6.15
CA ALA A 137 -9.25 6.83 5.57
C ALA A 137 -8.19 7.11 4.52
N VAL A 138 -8.51 7.90 3.49
CA VAL A 138 -7.58 8.28 2.43
C VAL A 138 -7.91 9.66 1.87
N GLU A 139 -6.86 10.44 1.59
CA GLU A 139 -6.89 11.76 0.99
C GLU A 139 -5.72 11.94 -0.01
N ALA A 140 -5.94 12.78 -1.02
CA ALA A 140 -4.94 13.12 -2.03
C ALA A 140 -5.03 14.60 -2.40
N HIS A 141 -3.91 15.31 -2.28
CA HIS A 141 -3.78 16.75 -2.47
C HIS A 141 -2.78 17.08 -3.57
#